data_AF-A0A934T0H8-F1
#
_entry.id   AF-A0A934T0H8-F1
#
_cell.length_a   1.000
_cell.length_b   1.000
_cell.length_c   1.000
_cell.angle_alpha   90.00
_cell.angle_beta   90.00
_cell.angle_gamma   90.00
#
_symmetry.space_group_name_H-M   'P 1'
#
loop_
_entity.id
_entity.type
_entity.pdbx_description
1 polymer ?
#
loop_
_entity_poly.entity_id
_entity_poly.type
_entity_poly.pdbx_seq_one_letter_code
_entity_poly.pdbx_strand_id
1 'polypeptide(L)'
;MKITIITSCTGTKAIRLPSQLTQDDFTKGYGHLAQREKSLDCEPVSAEAFYRGEQHLRLLRGVHAARKRGIDVRLWIVSAGYGLVPGHRPLYPYDVTFNDMTPSVARWWAEEIGLPHQMQSALAEPADYGLILLGDRYLDVCQLHAVERAPASTWALCGTASAKRLPKAIRPLPLRQSDTSQFNAGNIGLKGEVAARMLEATDSRFEDAVARIAPRH
;
A
#
# COMPACT_ATOMS: atom_id res chain seq x y z
N MET A 1 -4.75 -16.35 -12.58
CA MET A 1 -3.60 -15.55 -12.14
C MET A 1 -4.01 -14.75 -10.93
N LYS A 2 -3.18 -14.75 -9.89
CA LYS A 2 -3.40 -14.08 -8.61
C LYS A 2 -2.25 -13.13 -8.30
N ILE A 3 -2.57 -11.88 -8.02
CA ILE A 3 -1.61 -10.81 -7.74
C ILE A 3 -1.90 -10.25 -6.34
N THR A 4 -0.86 -10.18 -5.50
CA THR A 4 -0.90 -9.45 -4.24
C THR A 4 -0.28 -8.08 -4.44
N ILE A 5 -0.97 -7.02 -4.03
CA ILE A 5 -0.46 -5.65 -4.06
C ILE A 5 -0.53 -5.07 -2.66
N ILE A 6 0.57 -4.48 -2.19
CA ILE A 6 0.67 -3.78 -0.92
C ILE A 6 1.03 -2.32 -1.21
N THR A 7 0.16 -1.40 -0.80
CA THR A 7 0.38 0.04 -0.96
C THR A 7 0.18 0.79 0.36
N SER A 8 0.57 2.05 0.44
CA SER A 8 0.37 2.89 1.63
C SER A 8 -0.96 3.62 1.56
N CYS A 9 -1.57 3.89 2.71
CA CYS A 9 -2.68 4.82 2.82
C CYS A 9 -2.28 6.23 2.34
N THR A 10 -3.28 7.06 2.03
CA THR A 10 -3.05 8.44 1.57
C THR A 10 -3.69 9.45 2.51
N GLY A 11 -3.05 10.61 2.70
CA GLY A 11 -3.63 11.71 3.49
C GLY A 11 -4.90 12.29 2.87
N THR A 12 -5.01 12.27 1.54
CA THR A 12 -6.26 12.61 0.84
C THR A 12 -7.25 11.45 0.95
N LYS A 13 -8.45 11.73 1.45
CA LYS A 13 -9.52 10.76 1.74
C LYS A 13 -10.84 11.30 1.17
N ALA A 14 -11.74 10.41 0.78
CA ALA A 14 -13.01 10.73 0.15
C ALA A 14 -13.99 11.40 1.10
N ILE A 15 -13.91 11.06 2.38
CA ILE A 15 -14.75 11.58 3.45
C ILE A 15 -13.83 12.19 4.49
N ARG A 16 -14.14 13.41 4.92
CA ARG A 16 -13.50 14.12 6.02
C ARG A 16 -14.60 14.72 6.89
N LEU A 17 -14.48 14.51 8.20
CA LEU A 17 -15.42 15.04 9.18
C LEU A 17 -14.62 15.75 10.27
N PRO A 18 -15.10 16.87 10.83
CA PRO A 18 -14.48 17.47 12.00
C PRO A 18 -14.36 16.50 13.19
N SER A 19 -15.29 15.55 13.31
CA SER A 19 -15.38 14.55 14.38
C SER A 19 -14.72 13.22 14.06
N GLN A 20 -13.95 13.13 12.97
CA GLN A 20 -13.33 11.89 12.50
C GLN A 20 -12.41 11.26 13.55
N LEU A 21 -12.17 9.96 13.42
CA LEU A 21 -11.35 9.20 14.38
C LEU A 21 -9.92 9.73 14.39
N THR A 22 -9.31 9.82 15.57
CA THR A 22 -7.95 10.32 15.77
C THR A 22 -7.07 9.24 16.38
N GLN A 23 -5.76 9.48 16.47
CA GLN A 23 -4.85 8.52 17.10
C GLN A 23 -5.27 8.14 18.53
N ASP A 24 -5.85 9.07 19.30
CA ASP A 24 -6.37 8.82 20.64
C ASP A 24 -7.52 7.81 20.65
N ASP A 25 -8.35 7.77 19.60
CA ASP A 25 -9.40 6.76 19.49
C ASP A 25 -8.80 5.36 19.26
N PHE A 26 -7.71 5.26 18.50
CA PHE A 26 -7.04 3.98 18.23
C PHE A 26 -6.27 3.46 19.44
N THR A 27 -5.68 4.32 20.27
CA THR A 27 -4.92 3.91 21.47
C THR A 27 -5.82 3.37 22.59
N LYS A 28 -7.10 3.76 22.62
CA LYS A 28 -8.10 3.29 23.60
C LYS A 28 -8.64 1.88 23.33
N GLY A 29 -8.20 1.26 22.22
CA GLY A 29 -8.51 -0.13 21.88
C GLY A 29 -9.82 -0.33 21.14
N TYR A 30 -10.05 -1.57 20.69
CA TYR A 30 -11.12 -1.92 19.74
C TYR A 30 -12.53 -1.60 20.23
N GLY A 31 -12.82 -1.74 21.52
CA GLY A 31 -14.14 -1.45 22.09
C GLY A 31 -14.52 0.03 21.97
N HIS A 32 -13.57 0.93 22.32
CA HIS A 32 -13.73 2.37 22.15
C HIS A 32 -13.85 2.74 20.67
N LEU A 33 -12.97 2.19 19.82
CA LEU A 33 -12.97 2.44 18.39
C LEU A 33 -14.31 2.09 17.74
N ALA A 34 -14.88 0.91 18.06
CA ALA A 34 -16.15 0.47 17.50
C ALA A 34 -17.33 1.36 17.94
N GLN A 35 -17.30 1.88 19.17
CA GLN A 35 -18.32 2.85 19.63
C GLN A 35 -18.19 4.18 18.90
N ARG A 36 -16.95 4.65 18.72
CA ARG A 36 -16.67 5.91 18.00
C ARG A 36 -17.07 5.83 16.54
N GLU A 37 -16.74 4.74 15.85
CA GLU A 37 -17.18 4.45 14.48
C GLU A 37 -18.71 4.58 14.34
N LYS A 38 -19.47 3.97 15.26
CA LYS A 38 -20.94 4.05 15.28
C LYS A 38 -21.50 5.44 15.60
N SER A 39 -20.71 6.33 16.20
CA SER A 39 -21.14 7.69 16.53
C SER A 39 -20.91 8.70 15.40
N LEU A 40 -20.22 8.29 14.33
CA LEU A 40 -19.98 9.16 13.18
C LEU A 40 -21.23 9.22 12.30
N ASP A 41 -21.64 10.43 11.95
CA ASP A 41 -22.77 10.69 11.05
C ASP A 41 -22.35 10.51 9.58
N CYS A 42 -21.86 9.31 9.26
CA CYS A 42 -21.52 8.90 7.91
C CYS A 42 -21.51 7.39 7.75
N GLU A 43 -21.85 6.93 6.55
CA GLU A 43 -21.67 5.54 6.18
C GLU A 43 -20.18 5.23 5.90
N PRO A 44 -19.68 4.06 6.30
CA PRO A 44 -18.34 3.65 5.94
C PRO A 44 -18.24 3.34 4.45
N VAL A 45 -17.08 3.58 3.86
CA VAL A 45 -16.78 3.23 2.46
C VAL A 45 -15.61 2.28 2.39
N SER A 46 -15.52 1.47 1.33
CA SER A 46 -14.39 0.54 1.18
C SER A 46 -13.06 1.28 1.19
N ALA A 47 -11.99 0.64 1.66
CA ALA A 47 -10.65 1.24 1.68
C ALA A 47 -10.21 1.71 0.28
N GLU A 48 -10.57 0.98 -0.77
CA GLU A 48 -10.38 1.39 -2.17
C GLU A 48 -11.08 2.72 -2.50
N ALA A 49 -12.33 2.92 -2.07
CA ALA A 49 -13.08 4.15 -2.29
C ALA A 49 -12.69 5.28 -1.30
N PHE A 50 -12.15 4.92 -0.14
CA PHE A 50 -11.81 5.83 0.94
C PHE A 50 -10.57 6.66 0.61
N TYR A 51 -9.47 6.03 0.20
CA TYR A 51 -8.23 6.75 -0.11
C TYR A 51 -8.30 7.40 -1.50
N ARG A 52 -7.72 8.60 -1.62
CA ARG A 52 -7.82 9.44 -2.83
C ARG A 52 -6.51 10.12 -3.25
N GLY A 53 -5.38 9.72 -2.66
CA GLY A 53 -4.07 10.27 -3.08
C GLY A 53 -3.65 9.81 -4.47
N GLU A 54 -2.74 10.55 -5.11
CA GLU A 54 -2.35 10.34 -6.51
C GLU A 54 -1.84 8.92 -6.78
N GLN A 55 -0.97 8.38 -5.92
CA GLN A 55 -0.47 7.00 -6.04
C GLN A 55 -1.62 5.99 -6.05
N HIS A 56 -2.59 6.15 -5.15
CA HIS A 56 -3.71 5.23 -4.98
C HIS A 56 -4.65 5.28 -6.17
N LEU A 57 -5.05 6.48 -6.62
CA LEU A 57 -5.94 6.64 -7.76
C LEU A 57 -5.33 6.08 -9.05
N ARG A 58 -4.04 6.31 -9.29
CA ARG A 58 -3.33 5.75 -10.44
C ARG A 58 -3.25 4.23 -10.35
N LEU A 59 -2.89 3.68 -9.19
CA LEU A 59 -2.87 2.23 -8.97
C LEU A 59 -4.23 1.60 -9.24
N LEU A 60 -5.32 2.19 -8.71
CA LEU A 60 -6.66 1.65 -8.87
C LEU A 60 -7.10 1.56 -10.34
N ARG A 61 -6.63 2.45 -11.21
CA ARG A 61 -6.86 2.33 -12.66
C ARG A 61 -6.38 0.97 -13.18
N GLY A 62 -5.14 0.59 -12.86
CA GLY A 62 -4.58 -0.70 -13.27
C GLY A 62 -5.21 -1.89 -12.56
N VAL A 63 -5.54 -1.76 -11.27
CA VAL A 63 -6.26 -2.80 -10.51
C VAL A 63 -7.61 -3.11 -11.16
N HIS A 64 -8.39 -2.08 -11.50
CA HIS A 64 -9.67 -2.25 -12.17
C HIS A 64 -9.50 -2.85 -13.57
N ALA A 65 -8.49 -2.43 -14.33
CA ALA A 65 -8.20 -2.99 -15.65
C ALA A 65 -7.87 -4.49 -15.56
N ALA A 66 -7.01 -4.89 -14.63
CA ALA A 66 -6.66 -6.29 -14.40
C ALA A 66 -7.86 -7.14 -13.94
N ARG A 67 -8.66 -6.63 -12.99
CA ARG A 67 -9.88 -7.33 -12.53
C ARG A 67 -10.91 -7.51 -13.65
N LYS A 68 -11.10 -6.52 -14.52
CA LYS A 68 -11.98 -6.62 -15.70
C LYS A 68 -11.56 -7.72 -16.68
N ARG A 69 -10.28 -8.10 -16.68
CA ARG A 69 -9.72 -9.20 -17.47
C ARG A 69 -9.77 -10.55 -16.74
N GLY A 70 -10.37 -10.62 -15.55
CA GLY A 70 -10.46 -11.84 -14.75
C GLY A 70 -9.23 -12.18 -13.92
N ILE A 71 -8.30 -11.23 -13.73
CA ILE A 71 -7.15 -11.42 -12.83
C ILE A 71 -7.62 -11.20 -11.37
N ASP A 72 -7.30 -12.14 -10.48
CA ASP A 72 -7.56 -11.99 -9.05
C ASP A 72 -6.50 -11.05 -8.44
N VAL A 73 -6.92 -9.81 -8.14
CA VAL A 73 -6.04 -8.79 -7.55
C VAL A 73 -6.45 -8.52 -6.11
N ARG A 74 -5.59 -8.96 -5.19
CA ARG A 74 -5.69 -8.68 -3.76
C ARG A 74 -4.93 -7.41 -3.42
N LEU A 75 -5.65 -6.36 -3.09
CA LEU A 75 -5.08 -5.09 -2.66
C LEU A 75 -5.08 -5.01 -1.13
N TRP A 76 -3.90 -4.77 -0.57
CA TRP A 76 -3.68 -4.44 0.83
C TRP A 76 -3.16 -3.02 0.96
N ILE A 77 -3.64 -2.30 1.96
CA ILE A 77 -3.30 -0.90 2.21
C ILE A 77 -2.77 -0.78 3.63
N VAL A 78 -1.54 -0.28 3.78
CA VAL A 78 -0.92 -0.01 5.07
C VAL A 78 -1.49 1.29 5.63
N SER A 79 -2.19 1.20 6.75
CA SER A 79 -2.84 2.28 7.48
C SER A 79 -2.21 2.45 8.85
N ALA A 80 -1.89 3.69 9.23
CA ALA A 80 -1.42 4.00 10.57
C ALA A 80 -2.51 3.87 11.64
N GLY A 81 -3.79 3.87 11.27
CA GLY A 81 -4.89 3.62 12.22
C GLY A 81 -5.23 2.14 12.29
N TYR A 82 -5.46 1.52 11.13
CA TYR A 82 -6.07 0.18 11.04
C TYR A 82 -5.08 -0.97 10.78
N GLY A 83 -3.77 -0.71 10.70
CA GLY A 83 -2.78 -1.72 10.32
C GLY A 83 -2.86 -2.05 8.83
N LEU A 84 -2.84 -3.33 8.46
CA LEU A 84 -2.96 -3.77 7.08
C LEU A 84 -4.42 -4.05 6.72
N VAL A 85 -5.00 -3.22 5.85
CA VAL A 85 -6.42 -3.34 5.48
C VAL A 85 -6.60 -3.88 4.06
N PRO A 86 -7.50 -4.85 3.84
CA PRO A 86 -7.83 -5.26 2.48
C PRO A 86 -8.68 -4.18 1.79
N GLY A 87 -8.56 -4.07 0.47
CA GLY A 87 -9.19 -3.00 -0.31
C GLY A 87 -10.71 -2.88 -0.15
N HIS A 88 -11.40 -4.00 0.12
CA HIS A 88 -12.85 -4.04 0.31
C HIS A 88 -13.30 -3.71 1.75
N ARG A 89 -12.39 -3.60 2.72
CA ARG A 89 -12.74 -3.32 4.12
C ARG A 89 -13.47 -1.98 4.23
N PRO A 90 -14.67 -1.92 4.84
CA PRO A 90 -15.31 -0.65 5.16
C PRO A 90 -14.48 0.14 6.17
N LEU A 91 -14.25 1.42 5.89
CA LEU A 91 -13.52 2.35 6.75
C LEU A 91 -14.39 3.57 7.05
N TYR A 92 -14.32 4.01 8.30
CA TYR A 92 -14.83 5.30 8.73
C TYR A 92 -13.74 6.39 8.57
N PRO A 93 -14.12 7.68 8.46
CA PRO A 93 -13.16 8.75 8.37
C PRO A 93 -12.27 8.80 9.61
N TYR A 94 -10.97 8.94 9.39
CA TYR A 94 -9.96 9.01 10.44
C TYR A 94 -8.78 9.88 10.02
N ASP A 95 -8.06 10.49 10.97
CA ASP A 95 -6.74 11.10 10.77
C ASP A 95 -5.68 10.46 11.65
N VAL A 96 -4.93 9.54 11.06
CA VAL A 96 -3.72 8.96 11.66
C VAL A 96 -2.75 8.70 10.52
N THR A 97 -1.49 9.11 10.70
CA THR A 97 -0.41 8.88 9.73
C THR A 97 0.91 8.64 10.46
N PHE A 98 1.72 7.71 9.94
CA PHE A 98 3.07 7.47 10.45
C PHE A 98 4.03 8.63 10.16
N ASN A 99 3.67 9.53 9.25
CA ASN A 99 4.53 10.66 8.88
C ASN A 99 4.54 11.77 9.94
N ASP A 100 3.53 11.85 10.80
CA ASP A 100 3.45 12.83 11.90
C ASP A 100 4.18 12.31 13.16
N MET A 101 4.60 11.04 13.14
CA MET A 101 5.32 10.38 14.22
C MET A 101 6.83 10.43 14.00
N THR A 102 7.60 10.50 15.09
CA THR A 102 9.05 10.26 15.02
C THR A 102 9.32 8.81 14.59
N PRO A 103 10.50 8.51 14.00
CA PRO A 103 10.82 7.14 13.58
C PRO A 103 10.71 6.06 14.66
N SER A 104 11.03 6.37 15.92
CA SER A 104 10.89 5.43 17.03
C SER A 104 9.42 5.22 17.40
N VAL A 105 8.64 6.29 17.51
CA VAL A 105 7.20 6.23 17.82
C VAL A 105 6.44 5.50 16.72
N ALA A 106 6.75 5.77 15.45
CA ALA A 106 6.10 5.10 14.32
C ALA A 106 6.34 3.59 14.32
N ARG A 107 7.56 3.15 14.67
CA ARG A 107 7.89 1.71 14.77
C ARG A 107 7.20 1.05 15.95
N TRP A 108 7.27 1.67 17.13
CA TRP A 108 6.55 1.17 18.31
C TRP A 108 5.05 1.07 18.03
N TRP A 109 4.44 2.12 17.48
CA TRP A 109 3.01 2.12 17.16
C TRP A 109 2.64 1.04 16.13
N ALA A 110 3.50 0.81 15.13
CA ALA A 110 3.30 -0.26 14.16
C ALA A 110 3.35 -1.66 14.80
N GLU A 111 4.19 -1.86 15.82
CA GLU A 111 4.22 -3.09 16.62
C GLU A 111 2.94 -3.24 17.45
N GLU A 112 2.48 -2.18 18.10
CA GLU A 112 1.23 -2.18 18.88
C GLU A 112 0.00 -2.58 18.05
N ILE A 113 -0.11 -2.05 16.82
CA ILE A 113 -1.20 -2.43 15.90
C ILE A 113 -0.94 -3.75 15.15
N GLY A 114 0.17 -4.44 15.44
CA GLY A 114 0.54 -5.73 14.85
C GLY A 114 0.88 -5.70 13.37
N LEU A 115 1.27 -4.53 12.83
CA LEU A 115 1.50 -4.33 11.39
C LEU A 115 2.62 -5.22 10.82
N PRO A 116 3.80 -5.40 11.48
CA PRO A 116 4.84 -6.30 10.97
C PRO A 116 4.36 -7.74 10.78
N HIS A 117 3.58 -8.28 11.74
CA HIS A 117 3.03 -9.63 11.64
C HIS A 117 2.00 -9.76 10.51
N GLN A 118 1.13 -8.76 10.36
CA GLN A 118 0.16 -8.71 9.26
C GLN A 118 0.85 -8.65 7.90
N MET A 119 1.95 -7.89 7.79
CA MET A 119 2.78 -7.81 6.58
C MET A 119 3.36 -9.17 6.19
N GLN A 120 3.98 -9.86 7.15
CA GLN A 120 4.54 -11.20 6.93
C GLN A 120 3.45 -12.19 6.49
N SER A 121 2.29 -12.16 7.16
CA SER A 121 1.16 -13.02 6.84
C SER A 121 0.66 -12.78 5.41
N ALA A 122 0.44 -11.52 5.03
CA ALA A 122 -0.06 -11.16 3.69
C ALA A 122 0.92 -11.53 2.56
N LEU A 123 2.23 -11.45 2.81
CA LEU A 123 3.25 -11.86 1.85
C LEU A 123 3.48 -13.38 1.84
N ALA A 124 3.15 -14.10 2.91
CA ALA A 124 3.21 -15.56 2.93
C ALA A 124 2.06 -16.22 2.15
N GLU A 125 0.96 -15.50 1.90
CA GLU A 125 -0.19 -16.04 1.17
C GLU A 125 0.13 -16.33 -0.31
N PRO A 126 -0.26 -17.51 -0.85
CA PRO A 126 0.02 -17.87 -2.24
C PRO A 126 -0.51 -16.83 -3.24
N ALA A 127 0.37 -16.40 -4.14
CA ALA A 127 0.09 -15.57 -5.31
C ALA A 127 1.13 -15.87 -6.39
N ASP A 128 0.78 -15.62 -7.65
CA ASP A 128 1.72 -15.73 -8.76
C ASP A 128 2.71 -14.55 -8.75
N TYR A 129 2.22 -13.36 -8.36
CA TYR A 129 3.00 -12.12 -8.37
C TYR A 129 2.72 -11.24 -7.16
N GLY A 130 3.73 -10.48 -6.76
CA GLY A 130 3.67 -9.50 -5.68
C GLY A 130 4.13 -8.11 -6.12
N LEU A 131 3.42 -7.07 -5.70
CA LEU A 131 3.81 -5.67 -5.89
C LEU A 131 3.79 -4.91 -4.55
N ILE A 132 4.87 -4.23 -4.22
CA ILE A 132 4.99 -3.42 -3.01
C ILE A 132 5.28 -1.97 -3.41
N LEU A 133 4.36 -1.06 -3.06
CA LEU A 133 4.38 0.36 -3.41
C LEU A 133 4.50 1.24 -2.15
N LEU A 134 5.44 0.90 -1.27
CA LEU A 134 5.62 1.60 0.00
C LEU A 134 6.74 2.65 -0.09
N GLY A 135 6.52 3.80 0.53
CA GLY A 135 7.56 4.79 0.80
C GLY A 135 8.49 4.36 1.92
N ASP A 136 9.62 5.04 2.09
CA ASP A 136 10.69 4.65 3.02
C ASP A 136 10.21 4.51 4.47
N ARG A 137 9.38 5.45 4.94
CA ARG A 137 8.73 5.37 6.26
C ARG A 137 7.87 4.12 6.39
N TYR A 138 7.09 3.79 5.37
CA TYR A 138 6.17 2.66 5.39
C TYR A 138 6.91 1.32 5.28
N LEU A 139 8.00 1.25 4.51
CA LEU A 139 8.90 0.10 4.45
C LEU A 139 9.52 -0.21 5.82
N ASP A 140 9.90 0.85 6.55
CA ASP A 140 10.49 0.76 7.89
C ASP A 140 9.50 0.24 8.93
N VAL A 141 8.32 0.87 9.07
CA VAL A 141 7.30 0.45 10.06
C VAL A 141 6.70 -0.93 9.76
N CYS A 142 6.68 -1.35 8.49
CA CYS A 142 6.28 -2.72 8.13
C CYS A 142 7.39 -3.76 8.39
N GLN A 143 8.58 -3.30 8.82
CA GLN A 143 9.77 -4.12 9.03
C GLN A 143 10.07 -5.03 7.82
N LEU A 144 9.97 -4.48 6.61
CA LEU A 144 10.04 -5.30 5.39
C LEU A 144 11.38 -6.04 5.26
N HIS A 145 12.44 -5.52 5.86
CA HIS A 145 13.76 -6.17 5.93
C HIS A 145 13.74 -7.54 6.63
N ALA A 146 12.76 -7.79 7.51
CA ALA A 146 12.58 -9.03 8.25
C ALA A 146 11.63 -10.03 7.56
N VAL A 147 11.11 -9.71 6.38
CA VAL A 147 10.23 -10.64 5.64
C VAL A 147 11.05 -11.81 5.09
N GLU A 148 10.71 -13.01 5.56
CA GLU A 148 11.37 -14.26 5.15
C GLU A 148 10.77 -14.88 3.88
N ARG A 149 9.46 -14.69 3.66
CA ARG A 149 8.70 -15.32 2.58
C ARG A 149 7.87 -14.30 1.82
N ALA A 150 7.91 -14.42 0.50
CA ALA A 150 7.07 -13.68 -0.45
C ALA A 150 6.86 -14.57 -1.69
N PRO A 151 5.86 -14.29 -2.55
CA PRO A 151 5.80 -14.89 -3.88
C PRO A 151 7.14 -14.72 -4.62
N ALA A 152 7.59 -15.75 -5.34
CA ALA A 152 8.92 -15.76 -5.99
C ALA A 152 9.15 -14.58 -6.96
N SER A 153 8.06 -14.03 -7.50
CA SER A 153 8.04 -12.88 -8.40
C SER A 153 7.42 -11.64 -7.73
N THR A 154 7.93 -11.29 -6.55
CA THR A 154 7.56 -10.07 -5.81
C THR A 154 8.52 -8.92 -6.10
N TRP A 155 7.97 -7.77 -6.51
CA TRP A 155 8.72 -6.56 -6.82
C TRP A 155 8.34 -5.40 -5.90
N ALA A 156 9.32 -4.62 -5.45
CA ALA A 156 9.10 -3.39 -4.68
C ALA A 156 9.49 -2.15 -5.49
N LEU A 157 8.50 -1.31 -5.77
CA LEU A 157 8.68 0.00 -6.39
C LEU A 157 9.14 0.98 -5.31
N CYS A 158 10.43 1.30 -5.31
CA CYS A 158 11.07 1.98 -4.19
C CYS A 158 12.14 2.98 -4.64
N GLY A 159 12.59 3.84 -3.72
CA GLY A 159 13.75 4.68 -4.00
C GLY A 159 15.05 3.87 -4.01
N THR A 160 16.09 4.40 -4.65
CA THR A 160 17.40 3.74 -4.78
C THR A 160 18.05 3.40 -3.43
N ALA A 161 17.87 4.23 -2.40
CA ALA A 161 18.36 3.95 -1.05
C ALA A 161 17.62 2.77 -0.40
N SER A 162 16.29 2.71 -0.57
CA SER A 162 15.46 1.63 -0.02
C SER A 162 15.69 0.30 -0.71
N ALA A 163 16.02 0.29 -2.00
CA ALA A 163 16.36 -0.93 -2.74
C ALA A 163 17.47 -1.75 -2.06
N LYS A 164 18.44 -1.08 -1.41
CA LYS A 164 19.57 -1.73 -0.72
C LYS A 164 19.17 -2.41 0.60
N ARG A 165 17.99 -2.12 1.14
CA ARG A 165 17.50 -2.60 2.44
C ARG A 165 16.43 -3.69 2.32
N LEU A 166 16.07 -4.07 1.09
CA LEU A 166 15.05 -5.09 0.85
C LEU A 166 15.62 -6.49 1.13
N PRO A 167 14.80 -7.41 1.64
CA PRO A 167 15.20 -8.81 1.80
C PRO A 167 15.36 -9.48 0.43
N LYS A 168 16.13 -10.57 0.38
CA LYS A 168 16.39 -11.33 -0.87
C LYS A 168 15.12 -11.83 -1.56
N ALA A 169 14.04 -12.06 -0.81
CA ALA A 169 12.76 -12.50 -1.33
C ALA A 169 12.03 -11.44 -2.19
N ILE A 170 12.48 -10.19 -2.16
CA ILE A 170 11.82 -9.06 -2.83
C ILE A 170 12.78 -8.41 -3.80
N ARG A 171 12.39 -8.35 -5.08
CA ARG A 171 13.19 -7.73 -6.13
C ARG A 171 12.98 -6.22 -6.13
N PRO A 172 14.03 -5.39 -6.02
CA PRO A 172 13.87 -3.95 -6.14
C PRO A 172 13.52 -3.57 -7.58
N LEU A 173 12.57 -2.64 -7.74
CA LEU A 173 12.41 -1.83 -8.93
C LEU A 173 12.64 -0.36 -8.53
N PRO A 174 13.89 0.14 -8.60
CA PRO A 174 14.20 1.50 -8.21
C PRO A 174 13.52 2.50 -9.13
N LEU A 175 12.84 3.49 -8.57
CA LEU A 175 12.26 4.62 -9.29
C LEU A 175 12.95 5.91 -8.84
N ARG A 176 13.20 6.80 -9.79
CA ARG A 176 13.86 8.09 -9.59
C ARG A 176 12.93 9.22 -10.00
N GLN A 177 13.21 10.41 -9.48
CA GLN A 177 12.50 11.62 -9.92
C GLN A 177 12.65 11.87 -11.43
N SER A 178 13.78 11.48 -12.04
CA SER A 178 14.01 11.55 -13.48
C SER A 178 12.97 10.76 -14.30
N ASP A 179 12.31 9.77 -13.70
CA ASP A 179 11.37 8.89 -14.41
C ASP A 179 9.97 9.53 -14.51
N THR A 180 9.70 10.60 -13.76
CA THR A 180 8.41 11.30 -13.74
C THR A 180 7.94 11.73 -15.14
N SER A 181 8.88 12.18 -15.99
CA SER A 181 8.59 12.57 -17.38
C SER A 181 8.23 11.36 -18.25
N GLN A 182 8.95 10.25 -18.12
CA GLN A 182 8.67 9.00 -18.86
C GLN A 182 7.26 8.47 -18.57
N PHE A 183 6.79 8.61 -17.33
CA PHE A 183 5.50 8.10 -16.90
C PHE A 183 4.38 9.15 -16.88
N ASN A 184 4.67 10.40 -17.21
CA ASN A 184 3.72 11.52 -17.10
C ASN A 184 3.01 11.53 -15.72
N ALA A 185 3.80 11.40 -14.66
CA ALA A 185 3.34 11.29 -13.29
C ALA A 185 4.26 12.07 -12.35
N GLY A 186 3.68 12.79 -11.38
CA GLY A 186 4.46 13.42 -10.33
C GLY A 186 5.14 12.37 -9.44
N ASN A 187 6.11 12.80 -8.63
CA ASN A 187 6.87 11.89 -7.76
C ASN A 187 5.96 11.09 -6.78
N ILE A 188 4.86 11.70 -6.33
CA ILE A 188 3.87 11.05 -5.47
C ILE A 188 3.10 9.97 -6.24
N GLY A 189 2.65 10.27 -7.47
CA GLY A 189 1.90 9.34 -8.31
C GLY A 189 2.73 8.24 -8.98
N LEU A 190 4.05 8.40 -9.08
CA LEU A 190 4.93 7.60 -9.94
C LEU A 190 4.82 6.09 -9.69
N LYS A 191 4.88 5.65 -8.43
CA LYS A 191 4.74 4.21 -8.10
C LYS A 191 3.40 3.63 -8.53
N GLY A 192 2.33 4.42 -8.32
CA GLY A 192 0.98 4.04 -8.72
C GLY A 192 0.84 3.94 -10.23
N GLU A 193 1.45 4.88 -10.96
CA GLU A 193 1.46 4.87 -12.43
C GLU A 193 2.21 3.66 -13.00
N VAL A 194 3.43 3.41 -12.53
CA VAL A 194 4.24 2.28 -12.99
C VAL A 194 3.53 0.96 -12.72
N ALA A 195 3.02 0.75 -11.49
CA ALA A 195 2.27 -0.45 -11.16
C ALA A 195 1.00 -0.60 -12.00
N ALA A 196 0.28 0.48 -12.27
CA ALA A 196 -0.91 0.43 -13.10
C ALA A 196 -0.58 -0.05 -14.52
N ARG A 197 0.49 0.47 -15.14
CA ARG A 197 0.95 0.01 -16.45
C ARG A 197 1.37 -1.45 -16.43
N MET A 198 2.00 -1.92 -15.33
CA MET A 198 2.37 -3.34 -15.18
C MET A 198 1.14 -4.25 -15.19
N LEU A 199 0.10 -3.85 -14.45
CA LEU A 199 -1.18 -4.56 -14.38
C LEU A 199 -1.93 -4.52 -15.73
N GLU A 200 -1.88 -3.39 -16.43
CA GLU A 200 -2.49 -3.23 -17.76
C GLU A 200 -1.77 -4.07 -18.83
N ALA A 201 -0.47 -4.30 -18.70
CA ALA A 201 0.35 -5.05 -19.65
C ALA A 201 0.44 -6.56 -19.37
N THR A 202 -0.31 -7.11 -18.41
CA THR A 202 -0.19 -8.51 -17.96
C THR A 202 -0.84 -9.53 -18.91
N ASP A 203 -0.85 -9.28 -20.23
CA ASP A 203 -1.29 -10.25 -21.25
C ASP A 203 -0.28 -11.39 -21.48
N SER A 204 0.94 -11.26 -20.93
CA SER A 204 2.07 -12.21 -20.99
C SER A 204 2.62 -12.52 -19.59
N ARG A 205 3.80 -13.17 -19.47
CA ARG A 205 4.48 -13.33 -18.16
C ARG A 205 4.72 -11.95 -17.55
N PHE A 206 4.44 -11.77 -16.26
CA PHE A 206 4.56 -10.48 -15.58
C PHE A 206 6.01 -9.96 -15.60
N GLU A 207 7.02 -10.84 -15.61
CA GLU A 207 8.41 -10.42 -15.78
C GLU A 207 8.65 -9.66 -17.10
N ASP A 208 7.96 -10.03 -18.17
CA ASP A 208 8.05 -9.31 -19.45
C ASP A 208 7.41 -7.93 -19.33
N ALA A 209 6.30 -7.81 -18.59
CA ALA A 209 5.69 -6.51 -18.29
C ALA A 209 6.64 -5.63 -17.46
N VAL A 210 7.31 -6.20 -16.45
CA VAL A 210 8.34 -5.51 -15.67
C VAL A 210 9.47 -5.05 -16.58
N ALA A 211 10.02 -5.92 -17.43
CA ALA A 211 11.12 -5.58 -18.33
C ALA A 211 10.76 -4.50 -19.36
N ARG A 212 9.52 -4.51 -19.87
CA ARG A 212 9.02 -3.48 -20.79
C ARG A 212 8.83 -2.12 -20.12
N ILE A 213 8.42 -2.12 -18.85
CA ILE A 213 7.96 -0.91 -18.14
C ILE A 213 9.04 -0.36 -17.22
N ALA A 214 10.00 -1.17 -16.76
CA ALA A 214 11.07 -0.73 -15.86
C ALA A 214 11.79 0.51 -16.43
N PRO A 215 12.13 1.49 -15.58
CA PRO A 215 12.98 2.60 -16.00
C PRO A 215 14.28 2.07 -16.62
N ARG A 216 14.68 2.68 -17.74
CA ARG A 216 15.95 2.37 -18.39
C ARG A 216 17.02 3.22 -17.73
N HIS A 217 17.85 2.60 -16.90
CA HIS A 217 18.98 3.23 -16.22
C HIS A 217 20.30 2.66 -16.71
#